data_AF-A0A455UGE3-F1
#
_entry.id   AF-A0A455UGE3-F1
#
_cell.length_a   1.000
_cell.length_b   1.000
_cell.length_c   1.000
_cell.angle_alpha   90.00
_cell.angle_beta   90.00
_cell.angle_gamma   90.00
#
_symmetry.space_group_name_H-M   'P 1'
#
loop_
_entity.id
_entity.type
_entity.pdbx_description
1 polymer ?
#
loop_
_entity_poly.entity_id
_entity_poly.type
_entity_poly.pdbx_seq_one_letter_code
_entity_poly.pdbx_strand_id
1 'polypeptide(L)'
;MDNLKAHLKDVMGFAATTEGRFSARRRHLDALDRAMAALNTGRAQLDGYGAGELLAEDLRDAQQALGEITGEFSADDLLGEIFGSFCIGK
;
A
#
# COMPACT_ATOMS: atom_id res chain seq x y z
N MET A 1 -12.17 3.68 38.67
CA MET A 1 -11.81 4.26 37.35
C MET A 1 -10.80 3.41 36.59
N ASP A 2 -9.77 2.88 37.24
CA ASP A 2 -8.71 2.11 36.55
C ASP A 2 -9.18 0.74 36.05
N ASN A 3 -10.12 0.12 36.77
CA ASN A 3 -10.71 -1.15 36.38
C ASN A 3 -11.53 -1.03 35.08
N LEU A 4 -12.28 0.07 34.92
CA LEU A 4 -13.02 0.36 33.67
C LEU A 4 -12.06 0.58 32.50
N LYS A 5 -10.95 1.30 32.72
CA LYS A 5 -9.93 1.51 31.68
C LYS A 5 -9.26 0.20 31.26
N ALA A 6 -8.99 -0.70 32.20
CA ALA A 6 -8.40 -2.01 31.92
C ALA A 6 -9.38 -2.88 31.12
N HIS A 7 -10.65 -2.93 31.53
CA HIS A 7 -11.67 -3.70 30.83
C HIS A 7 -11.91 -3.21 29.40
N LEU A 8 -11.94 -1.89 29.18
CA LEU A 8 -12.05 -1.33 27.84
C LEU A 8 -10.83 -1.67 26.97
N LYS A 9 -9.61 -1.63 27.51
CA LYS A 9 -8.42 -2.01 26.75
C LYS A 9 -8.45 -3.47 26.29
N ASP A 10 -8.95 -4.36 27.13
CA ASP A 10 -9.08 -5.79 26.83
C ASP A 10 -10.11 -6.05 25.72
N VAL A 11 -11.32 -5.48 25.86
CA VAL A 11 -12.40 -5.61 24.85
C VAL A 11 -12.01 -5.03 23.50
N MET A 12 -11.21 -3.96 23.49
CA MET A 12 -10.74 -3.29 22.27
C MET A 12 -9.55 -3.99 21.60
N GLY A 13 -9.00 -5.06 22.21
CA GLY A 13 -7.79 -5.71 21.72
C GLY A 13 -6.56 -4.80 21.76
N PHE A 14 -6.50 -3.87 22.72
CA PHE A 14 -5.43 -2.88 22.83
C PHE A 14 -4.12 -3.55 23.30
N ALA A 15 -3.30 -3.97 22.33
CA ALA A 15 -1.91 -4.30 22.58
C ALA A 15 -1.09 -3.01 22.57
N ALA A 16 -0.38 -2.71 23.66
CA ALA A 16 0.62 -1.64 23.66
C ALA A 16 1.83 -2.10 22.82
N THR A 17 1.72 -1.96 21.50
CA THR A 17 2.85 -2.20 20.60
C THR A 17 3.78 -1.00 20.63
N THR A 18 5.04 -1.25 21.00
CA THR A 18 6.14 -0.26 21.00
C THR A 18 6.62 0.07 19.59
N GLU A 19 5.86 -0.27 18.54
CA GLU A 19 6.15 0.07 17.14
C GLU A 19 5.63 1.49 16.83
N GLY A 20 6.26 2.49 17.45
CA GLY A 20 6.24 3.86 16.93
C GLY A 20 7.18 3.91 15.71
N ARG A 21 6.73 4.20 14.49
CA ARG A 21 6.31 5.55 14.05
C ARG A 21 5.38 5.53 12.83
N PHE A 22 4.95 4.35 12.37
CA PHE A 22 3.99 4.22 11.27
C PHE A 22 2.69 3.62 11.81
N SER A 23 1.82 4.46 12.37
CA SER A 23 0.42 4.09 12.52
C SER A 23 -0.19 4.10 11.12
N ALA A 24 -0.03 3.01 10.37
CA ALA A 24 -0.83 2.78 9.17
C ALA A 24 -2.29 2.88 9.62
N ARG A 25 -2.96 3.97 9.21
CA ARG A 25 -4.38 4.15 9.51
C ARG A 25 -5.13 3.00 8.83
N ARG A 26 -6.34 2.69 9.29
CA ARG A 26 -7.19 1.64 8.70
C ARG A 26 -7.27 1.70 7.17
N ARG A 27 -7.27 2.90 6.56
CA ARG A 27 -7.23 3.08 5.10
C ARG A 27 -5.94 2.59 4.42
N HIS A 28 -4.77 2.72 5.06
CA HIS A 28 -3.52 2.22 4.47
C HIS A 28 -3.48 0.70 4.54
N LEU A 29 -4.00 0.12 5.62
CA LEU A 29 -4.12 -1.34 5.74
C LEU A 29 -5.08 -1.88 4.66
N ASP A 30 -6.23 -1.24 4.47
CA ASP A 30 -7.18 -1.59 3.41
C ASP A 30 -6.56 -1.53 2.00
N ALA A 31 -5.81 -0.47 1.70
CA ALA A 31 -5.08 -0.33 0.45
C ALA A 31 -4.02 -1.43 0.25
N LEU A 32 -3.28 -1.80 1.30
CA LEU A 32 -2.32 -2.90 1.26
C LEU A 32 -3.00 -4.26 1.06
N ASP A 33 -4.12 -4.50 1.73
CA ASP A 33 -4.90 -5.73 1.59
C ASP A 33 -5.44 -5.88 0.16
N ARG A 34 -5.96 -4.80 -0.43
CA ARG A 34 -6.41 -4.77 -1.83
C ARG A 34 -5.26 -5.02 -2.81
N ALA A 35 -4.12 -4.36 -2.63
CA ALA A 35 -2.96 -4.57 -3.48
C ALA A 35 -2.48 -6.03 -3.43
N MET A 36 -2.44 -6.61 -2.23
CA MET A 36 -2.04 -8.00 -2.04
C MET A 36 -3.05 -8.99 -2.65
N ALA A 37 -4.35 -8.70 -2.56
CA ALA A 37 -5.38 -9.52 -3.21
C ALA A 37 -5.25 -9.52 -4.74
N ALA A 38 -4.99 -8.36 -5.36
CA ALA A 38 -4.76 -8.25 -6.80
C ALA A 38 -3.50 -9.01 -7.22
N LEU A 39 -2.39 -8.87 -6.48
CA LEU A 39 -1.15 -9.61 -6.75
C LEU A 39 -1.34 -11.13 -6.69
N ASN A 40 -2.07 -11.63 -5.69
CA ASN A 40 -2.37 -13.06 -5.57
C ASN A 40 -3.25 -13.55 -6.73
N THR A 41 -4.20 -12.73 -7.17
CA THR A 41 -5.09 -13.04 -8.29
C THR A 41 -4.31 -13.10 -9.60
N GLY A 42 -3.52 -12.07 -9.91
CA GLY A 42 -2.68 -12.04 -11.11
C GLY A 42 -1.65 -13.17 -11.13
N ARG A 43 -1.07 -13.52 -9.97
CA ARG A 43 -0.17 -14.67 -9.86
C ARG A 43 -0.87 -15.99 -10.20
N ALA A 44 -2.07 -16.20 -9.67
CA ALA A 44 -2.85 -17.41 -9.96
C ALA A 44 -3.25 -17.49 -11.43
N GLN A 45 -3.59 -16.36 -12.06
CA GLN A 45 -3.92 -16.31 -13.49
C GLN A 45 -2.71 -16.58 -14.39
N LEU A 46 -1.54 -16.03 -14.04
CA LEU A 46 -0.30 -16.29 -14.76
C LEU A 46 0.08 -17.77 -14.68
N ASP A 47 0.12 -18.33 -13.46
CA ASP A 47 0.54 -19.72 -13.24
C ASP A 47 -0.49 -20.73 -13.79
N GLY A 48 -1.79 -20.41 -13.72
CA GLY A 48 -2.87 -21.30 -14.15
C GLY A 48 -3.17 -21.27 -15.65
N TYR A 49 -3.12 -20.10 -16.27
CA TYR A 49 -3.59 -19.89 -17.65
C TYR A 49 -2.56 -19.25 -18.58
N GLY A 50 -1.39 -18.85 -18.06
CA GLY A 50 -0.41 -18.09 -18.85
C GLY A 50 -0.93 -16.71 -19.30
N ALA A 51 -1.96 -16.19 -18.62
CA ALA A 51 -2.68 -15.01 -19.05
C ALA A 51 -1.95 -13.72 -18.63
N GLY A 52 -0.89 -13.37 -19.35
CA GLY A 52 -0.09 -12.18 -19.08
C GLY A 52 -0.85 -10.85 -19.15
N GLU A 53 -1.89 -10.78 -19.99
CA GLU A 53 -2.74 -9.58 -20.11
C GLU A 53 -3.60 -9.36 -18.85
N LEU A 54 -4.12 -10.44 -18.25
CA LEU A 54 -4.89 -10.33 -17.02
C LEU A 54 -3.99 -9.99 -15.82
N LEU A 55 -2.79 -10.60 -15.78
CA LEU A 55 -1.76 -10.20 -14.81
C LEU A 55 -1.42 -8.71 -14.91
N ALA A 56 -1.31 -8.17 -16.12
CA ALA A 56 -0.98 -6.76 -16.31
C ALA A 56 -2.07 -5.84 -15.71
N GLU A 57 -3.33 -6.22 -15.84
CA GLU A 57 -4.44 -5.49 -15.22
C GLU A 57 -4.44 -5.62 -13.69
N ASP A 58 -4.23 -6.83 -13.14
CA ASP A 58 -4.12 -7.03 -11.69
C ASP A 58 -2.94 -6.24 -11.09
N LEU A 59 -1.82 -6.12 -11.81
CA LEU A 59 -0.69 -5.28 -11.40
C LEU A 59 -1.04 -3.79 -11.39
N ARG A 60 -1.88 -3.36 -12.33
CA ARG A 60 -2.37 -1.97 -12.39
C ARG A 60 -3.29 -1.67 -11.21
N ASP A 61 -4.19 -2.58 -10.86
CA ASP A 61 -5.04 -2.46 -9.68
C ASP A 61 -4.23 -2.43 -8.39
N ALA A 62 -3.20 -3.28 -8.28
CA ALA A 62 -2.28 -3.27 -7.14
C ALA A 62 -1.54 -1.93 -7.03
N GLN A 63 -1.04 -1.39 -8.15
CA GLN A 63 -0.38 -0.10 -8.20
C GLN A 63 -1.33 1.03 -7.75
N GLN A 64 -2.57 1.03 -8.23
CA GLN A 64 -3.54 2.07 -7.88
C GLN A 64 -3.86 2.07 -6.38
N ALA A 65 -4.06 0.89 -5.79
CA ALA A 65 -4.28 0.75 -4.35
C ALA A 65 -3.07 1.27 -3.54
N LEU A 66 -1.84 0.96 -3.94
CA LEU A 66 -0.64 1.49 -3.30
C LEU A 66 -0.51 3.01 -3.47
N GLY A 67 -0.92 3.55 -4.62
CA GLY A 67 -0.98 4.99 -4.90
C GLY A 67 -1.87 5.76 -3.93
N GLU A 68 -2.91 5.15 -3.35
CA GLU A 68 -3.72 5.78 -2.31
C GLU A 68 -2.94 6.07 -1.01
N ILE A 69 -1.82 5.37 -0.80
CA ILE A 69 -0.96 5.53 0.38
C ILE A 69 0.13 6.56 0.09
N THR A 70 0.76 6.49 -1.09
CA THR A 70 1.91 7.32 -1.45
C THR A 70 1.55 8.62 -2.15
N GLY A 71 0.32 8.75 -2.65
CA GLY A 71 -0.05 9.72 -3.67
C GLY A 71 0.15 9.15 -5.08
N GLU A 72 -0.53 9.74 -6.07
CA GLU A 72 -0.30 9.41 -7.48
C GLU A 72 1.11 9.84 -7.90
N PHE A 73 1.82 8.92 -8.57
CA PHE A 73 3.08 9.22 -9.24
C PHE A 73 2.77 9.51 -10.70
N SER A 74 2.82 10.78 -11.06
CA SER A 74 2.49 11.25 -12.40
C SER A 74 3.65 11.11 -13.37
N ALA A 75 3.37 11.25 -14.66
CA ALA A 75 4.42 11.34 -15.68
C ALA A 75 5.36 12.53 -15.43
N ASP A 76 4.85 13.63 -14.88
CA ASP A 76 5.66 14.80 -14.53
C ASP A 76 6.59 14.52 -13.34
N ASP A 77 6.16 13.74 -12.36
CA ASP A 77 7.02 13.30 -11.25
C ASP A 77 8.18 12.42 -11.77
N LEU A 78 7.88 11.54 -12.71
CA LEU A 78 8.88 10.70 -13.39
C LEU A 78 9.88 11.55 -14.18
N LEU A 79 9.39 12.53 -14.96
CA LEU A 79 10.25 13.44 -15.71
C LEU A 79 11.09 14.30 -14.77
N GLY A 80 10.51 14.76 -13.65
CA GLY A 80 11.21 15.49 -12.61
C GLY A 80 12.34 14.69 -11.97
N GLU A 81 12.18 13.38 -11.75
CA GLU A 81 13.26 12.49 -11.28
C GLU A 81 14.36 12.30 -12.34
N ILE A 82 13.96 11.97 -13.58
CA ILE A 82 14.90 11.73 -14.69
C ILE A 82 15.75 12.97 -14.99
N PHE A 83 15.15 14.15 -14.95
CA PHE A 83 15.81 15.42 -15.27
C PHE A 83 16.29 16.21 -14.04
N GLY A 84 15.88 15.84 -12.82
CA GLY A 84 16.23 16.52 -11.58
C GLY A 84 17.71 16.40 -11.22
N SER A 85 18.37 15.33 -11.67
CA SER A 85 19.83 15.17 -11.53
C SER A 85 20.63 15.86 -12.64
N PHE A 86 19.99 16.38 -13.69
CA PHE A 86 20.67 17.20 -14.68
C PHE A 86 20.82 18.61 -14.11
N CYS A 87 22.02 18.94 -13.64
CA CYS A 87 22.38 20.33 -13.36
C CYS A 87 22.10 21.16 -14.63
N ILE A 88 21.03 21.96 -14.62
CA ILE A 88 20.89 23.08 -15.55
C ILE A 88 22.10 23.97 -15.22
N GLY A 89 23.05 24.01 -16.15
CA GLY A 89 24.41 24.52 -15.92
C GLY A 89 24.47 25.82 -15.13
N LYS A 90 25.37 25.85 -14.15
CA LYS A 90 26.18 27.05 -13.90
C LYS A 90 27.20 27.22 -15.02
#